data_AF-A0A6G0TN21-F1
#
_entry.id   AF-A0A6G0TN21-F1
#
_cell.length_a   1.000
_cell.length_b   1.000
_cell.length_c   1.000
_cell.angle_alpha   90.00
_cell.angle_beta   90.00
_cell.angle_gamma   90.00
#
_symmetry.space_group_name_H-M   'P 1'
#
loop_
_entity.id
_entity.type
_entity.pdbx_description
1 polymer ?
#
loop_
_entity_poly.entity_id
_entity_poly.type
_entity_poly.pdbx_seq_one_letter_code
_entity_poly.pdbx_strand_id
1 'polypeptide(L)'
;MVFYCITKGNTLNNYRFLLFFTGFLNANGSPNSRARVANYGLMDQIAVLHWVQQNIALFGGDPENVSLMGHGPGAACINFLMISPTVVPGLFRRAILLSGSALSSWALVEDPVSYALDLAKQVNCTTDGTGNNPEPIVDCLREVPLDLLMSAGVALPTYLSAFGPSVDGVVVKSNYQEDVITNLLPEFDGYSGSSVAFGARKFQKFEFGSGINKYDLLFGVVTSEALWRFSSNDIQAGFEGERRDKILRTYVRNAYSYHLSEIFFTIVNEYTDWERTVLHPINTRDATIAALSDAQYVAPLVHTGDMLSQPKTTTADDLNKDRRTKSFFYVFDYQTRDGDYPQ
;
A
#
# COMPACT_ATOMS: atom_id res chain seq x y z
N MET A 1 2.88 -10.98 7.58
CA MET A 1 1.63 -10.23 7.34
C MET A 1 0.54 -10.84 8.20
N VAL A 2 -0.09 -10.07 9.07
CA VAL A 2 -1.10 -10.61 10.01
C VAL A 2 -2.48 -10.15 9.55
N PHE A 3 -3.35 -11.12 9.26
CA PHE A 3 -4.74 -10.91 8.92
C PHE A 3 -5.63 -11.30 10.09
N TYR A 4 -6.48 -10.38 10.52
CA TYR A 4 -7.51 -10.64 11.52
C TYR A 4 -8.88 -10.64 10.83
N CYS A 5 -9.58 -11.77 10.93
CA CYS A 5 -10.99 -11.86 10.55
C CYS A 5 -11.82 -11.84 11.84
N ILE A 6 -12.66 -10.82 11.99
CA ILE A 6 -13.50 -10.62 13.17
C ILE A 6 -14.97 -10.80 12.74
N THR A 7 -15.67 -11.76 13.36
CA THR A 7 -17.12 -11.94 13.21
C THR A 7 -17.85 -11.63 14.52
N LYS A 8 -19.14 -11.28 14.40
CA LYS A 8 -19.98 -10.96 15.56
C LYS A 8 -20.23 -12.24 16.36
N GLY A 9 -19.61 -12.33 17.54
CA GLY A 9 -19.47 -13.56 18.34
C GLY A 9 -18.13 -13.69 19.08
N ASN A 10 -17.20 -12.73 18.91
CA ASN A 10 -15.85 -12.74 19.50
C ASN A 10 -14.94 -13.91 19.04
N THR A 11 -15.28 -14.58 17.93
CA THR A 11 -14.39 -15.57 17.32
C THR A 11 -13.32 -14.83 16.51
N LEU A 12 -12.15 -14.66 17.11
CA LEU A 12 -10.99 -14.03 16.47
C LEU A 12 -10.13 -15.13 15.83
N ASN A 13 -10.33 -15.35 14.53
CA ASN A 13 -9.54 -16.33 13.79
C ASN A 13 -8.30 -15.65 13.20
N ASN A 14 -7.12 -16.07 13.67
CA ASN A 14 -5.83 -15.60 13.21
C ASN A 14 -5.35 -16.43 12.03
N TYR A 15 -5.32 -15.82 10.83
CA TYR A 15 -4.70 -16.44 9.67
C TYR A 15 -3.30 -15.83 9.48
N ARG A 16 -2.28 -16.66 9.70
CA ARG A 16 -0.88 -16.28 9.46
C ARG A 16 -0.52 -16.64 8.02
N PHE A 17 -0.29 -15.63 7.20
CA PHE A 17 0.23 -15.82 5.85
C PHE A 17 1.72 -15.45 5.82
N LEU A 18 2.58 -16.44 5.57
CA LEU A 18 4.00 -16.24 5.24
C LEU A 18 4.08 -15.86 3.75
N LEU A 19 4.06 -14.57 3.43
CA LEU A 19 3.98 -14.08 2.03
C LEU A 19 5.11 -13.14 1.64
N PHE A 20 6.29 -13.18 2.26
CA PHE A 20 7.27 -12.10 2.04
C PHE A 20 7.93 -12.11 0.65
N PHE A 21 8.00 -13.26 -0.04
CA PHE A 21 8.52 -13.35 -1.41
C PHE A 21 7.71 -14.32 -2.29
N THR A 22 7.42 -15.52 -1.76
CA THR A 22 6.78 -16.62 -2.49
C THR A 22 5.38 -16.30 -3.04
N GLY A 23 4.68 -15.33 -2.45
CA GLY A 23 3.34 -14.94 -2.86
C GLY A 23 3.26 -13.77 -3.84
N PHE A 24 4.37 -13.06 -4.09
CA PHE A 24 4.37 -11.80 -4.84
C PHE A 24 5.45 -11.71 -5.92
N LEU A 25 6.09 -12.83 -6.26
CA LEU A 25 7.00 -12.90 -7.39
C LEU A 25 6.24 -12.63 -8.69
N ASN A 26 6.59 -11.55 -9.38
CA ASN A 26 6.01 -11.22 -10.68
C ASN A 26 7.11 -11.01 -11.73
N ALA A 27 7.25 -11.98 -12.62
CA ALA A 27 8.18 -11.92 -13.76
C ALA A 27 7.51 -11.40 -15.05
N ASN A 28 6.25 -10.95 -15.00
CA ASN A 28 5.51 -10.55 -16.19
C ASN A 28 5.80 -9.08 -16.57
N GLY A 29 6.56 -8.87 -17.66
CA GLY A 29 6.86 -7.54 -18.20
C GLY A 29 5.75 -6.88 -19.00
N SER A 30 4.60 -7.54 -19.20
CA SER A 30 3.55 -7.02 -20.07
C SER A 30 2.13 -7.29 -19.53
N PRO A 31 1.76 -6.73 -18.36
CA PRO A 31 0.48 -7.01 -17.70
C PRO A 31 -0.74 -6.63 -18.54
N ASN A 32 -0.62 -5.63 -19.43
CA ASN A 32 -1.72 -5.16 -20.28
C ASN A 32 -1.96 -6.03 -21.54
N SER A 33 -0.92 -6.67 -22.08
CA SER A 33 -1.03 -7.51 -23.28
C SER A 33 -1.20 -8.99 -22.96
N ARG A 34 -0.59 -9.45 -21.85
CA ARG A 34 -0.72 -10.81 -21.34
C ARG A 34 -0.93 -10.73 -19.83
N ALA A 35 -2.14 -10.43 -19.41
CA ALA A 35 -2.51 -10.47 -18.00
C ALA A 35 -2.22 -11.88 -17.45
N ARG A 36 -1.44 -11.94 -16.37
CA ARG A 36 -1.04 -13.21 -15.75
C ARG A 36 -1.14 -13.06 -14.25
N VAL A 37 -1.63 -14.11 -13.60
CA VAL A 37 -1.69 -14.17 -12.15
C VAL A 37 -0.28 -14.12 -11.56
N ALA A 38 -0.01 -13.08 -10.78
CA ALA A 38 1.27 -12.91 -10.09
C ALA A 38 1.10 -12.57 -8.59
N ASN A 39 -0.02 -11.96 -8.21
CA ASN A 39 -0.34 -11.65 -6.81
C ASN A 39 -0.94 -12.84 -6.07
N TYR A 40 -0.25 -13.97 -6.03
CA TYR A 40 -0.71 -15.19 -5.34
C TYR A 40 -1.05 -14.92 -3.87
N GLY A 41 -0.32 -14.03 -3.20
CA GLY A 41 -0.60 -13.64 -1.82
C GLY A 41 -1.94 -12.93 -1.62
N LEU A 42 -2.43 -12.17 -2.60
CA LEU A 42 -3.79 -11.62 -2.57
C LEU A 42 -4.83 -12.69 -2.92
N MET A 43 -4.51 -13.60 -3.84
CA MET A 43 -5.41 -14.70 -4.19
C MET A 43 -5.63 -15.68 -3.03
N ASP A 44 -4.59 -15.96 -2.25
CA ASP A 44 -4.69 -16.77 -1.05
C ASP A 44 -5.64 -16.13 -0.03
N GLN A 45 -5.59 -14.80 0.11
CA GLN A 45 -6.53 -14.09 0.97
C GLN A 45 -7.96 -14.21 0.45
N ILE A 46 -8.17 -14.06 -0.86
CA ILE A 46 -9.50 -14.24 -1.49
C ILE A 46 -10.02 -15.67 -1.27
N ALA A 47 -9.17 -16.68 -1.46
CA ALA A 47 -9.53 -18.08 -1.22
C ALA A 47 -9.92 -18.33 0.25
N VAL A 48 -9.19 -17.74 1.19
CA VAL A 48 -9.55 -17.81 2.62
C VAL A 48 -10.86 -17.09 2.91
N LEU A 49 -11.15 -15.96 2.27
CA LEU A 49 -12.45 -15.29 2.41
C LEU A 49 -13.60 -16.18 1.92
N HIS A 50 -13.43 -16.87 0.79
CA HIS A 50 -14.40 -17.86 0.34
C HIS A 50 -14.57 -19.01 1.34
N TRP A 51 -13.48 -19.52 1.91
CA TRP A 51 -13.55 -20.56 2.93
C TRP A 51 -14.28 -20.08 4.19
N VAL A 52 -13.98 -18.86 4.65
CA VAL A 52 -14.65 -18.25 5.80
C VAL A 52 -16.14 -18.12 5.53
N GLN A 53 -16.54 -17.60 4.38
CA GLN A 53 -17.95 -17.48 3.99
C GLN A 53 -18.69 -18.83 4.05
N GLN A 54 -18.05 -19.91 3.60
CA GLN A 54 -18.66 -21.24 3.59
C GLN A 54 -18.71 -21.93 4.96
N ASN A 55 -17.73 -21.65 5.84
CA ASN A 55 -17.52 -22.45 7.05
C ASN A 55 -17.80 -21.70 8.35
N ILE A 56 -17.81 -20.37 8.36
CA ILE A 56 -17.88 -19.59 9.61
C ILE A 56 -19.19 -19.82 10.38
N ALA A 57 -20.27 -20.15 9.67
CA ALA A 57 -21.55 -20.54 10.27
C ALA A 57 -21.42 -21.75 11.21
N LEU A 58 -20.53 -22.69 10.90
CA LEU A 58 -20.26 -23.88 11.73
C LEU A 58 -19.54 -23.52 13.04
N PHE A 59 -18.77 -22.42 13.04
CA PHE A 59 -18.07 -21.91 14.21
C PHE A 59 -18.90 -20.90 15.01
N GLY A 60 -20.21 -20.78 14.71
CA GLY A 60 -21.11 -19.85 15.38
C GLY A 60 -20.95 -18.39 14.97
N GLY A 61 -20.22 -18.09 13.89
CA GLY A 61 -20.11 -16.75 13.32
C GLY A 61 -21.09 -16.53 12.16
N ASP A 62 -21.35 -15.26 11.86
CA ASP A 62 -22.27 -14.86 10.79
C ASP A 62 -21.52 -14.56 9.48
N PRO A 63 -21.75 -15.32 8.39
CA PRO A 63 -21.11 -15.10 7.09
C PRO A 63 -21.47 -13.73 6.49
N GLU A 64 -22.66 -13.19 6.74
CA GLU A 64 -23.08 -11.87 6.24
C GLU A 64 -22.42 -10.69 6.97
N ASN A 65 -21.64 -10.99 8.00
CA ASN A 65 -21.11 -10.01 8.93
C ASN A 65 -19.62 -10.19 9.23
N VAL A 66 -18.85 -10.50 8.18
CA VAL A 66 -17.39 -10.61 8.22
C VAL A 66 -16.73 -9.23 8.15
N SER A 67 -15.80 -8.97 9.07
CA SER A 67 -14.99 -7.75 9.13
C SER A 67 -13.50 -8.07 9.00
N LEU A 68 -12.79 -7.36 8.13
CA LEU A 68 -11.35 -7.53 7.92
C LEU A 68 -10.58 -6.46 8.69
N MET A 69 -9.47 -6.84 9.30
CA MET A 69 -8.58 -5.93 10.00
C MET A 69 -7.12 -6.27 9.69
N GLY A 70 -6.33 -5.24 9.39
CA GLY A 70 -4.92 -5.37 9.05
C GLY A 70 -4.12 -4.15 9.48
N HIS A 71 -2.83 -4.38 9.74
CA HIS A 71 -1.86 -3.33 10.11
C HIS A 71 -0.76 -3.22 9.06
N GLY A 72 -0.38 -2.00 8.69
CA GLY A 72 0.71 -1.73 7.74
C GLY A 72 0.46 -2.44 6.39
N PRO A 73 1.36 -3.34 5.95
CA PRO A 73 1.14 -4.14 4.74
C PRO A 73 -0.17 -4.92 4.72
N GLY A 74 -0.63 -5.36 5.89
CA GLY A 74 -1.95 -6.00 6.06
C GLY A 74 -3.10 -5.09 5.63
N ALA A 75 -3.09 -3.85 6.10
CA ALA A 75 -4.09 -2.85 5.75
C ALA A 75 -4.05 -2.52 4.25
N ALA A 76 -2.84 -2.36 3.68
CA ALA A 76 -2.67 -2.12 2.26
C ALA A 76 -3.30 -3.22 1.39
N CYS A 77 -3.13 -4.49 1.76
CA CYS A 77 -3.75 -5.58 1.03
C CYS A 77 -5.26 -5.66 1.19
N ILE A 78 -5.81 -5.35 2.38
CA ILE A 78 -7.27 -5.22 2.54
C ILE A 78 -7.81 -4.13 1.62
N ASN A 79 -7.10 -3.00 1.52
CA ASN A 79 -7.46 -1.94 0.60
C ASN A 79 -7.38 -2.41 -0.87
N PHE A 80 -6.35 -3.15 -1.27
CA PHE A 80 -6.32 -3.81 -2.59
C PHE A 80 -7.50 -4.76 -2.82
N LEU A 81 -7.92 -5.53 -1.81
CA LEU A 81 -9.11 -6.40 -1.90
C LEU A 81 -10.41 -5.59 -2.02
N MET A 82 -10.51 -4.42 -1.40
CA MET A 82 -11.69 -3.56 -1.50
C MET A 82 -11.90 -3.02 -2.91
N ILE A 83 -10.81 -2.70 -3.62
CA ILE A 83 -10.84 -2.14 -4.97
C ILE A 83 -10.74 -3.20 -6.07
N SER A 84 -10.28 -4.41 -5.74
CA SER A 84 -10.02 -5.45 -6.73
C SER A 84 -11.32 -5.94 -7.38
N PRO A 85 -11.37 -6.07 -8.72
CA PRO A 85 -12.54 -6.57 -9.43
C PRO A 85 -12.76 -8.08 -9.26
N THR A 86 -11.74 -8.83 -8.80
CA THR A 86 -11.85 -10.28 -8.61
C THR A 86 -12.61 -10.65 -7.34
N VAL A 87 -12.73 -9.72 -6.40
CA VAL A 87 -13.45 -9.92 -5.14
C VAL A 87 -14.95 -9.85 -5.42
N VAL A 88 -15.62 -10.98 -5.21
CA VAL A 88 -17.09 -11.09 -5.36
C VAL A 88 -17.78 -10.26 -4.27
N PRO A 89 -18.83 -9.47 -4.61
CA PRO A 89 -19.62 -8.77 -3.61
C PRO A 89 -20.16 -9.72 -2.54
N GLY A 90 -20.05 -9.33 -1.27
CA GLY A 90 -20.55 -10.11 -0.13
C GLY A 90 -19.50 -10.96 0.60
N LEU A 91 -18.25 -11.03 0.12
CA LEU A 91 -17.18 -11.75 0.82
C LEU A 91 -16.85 -11.18 2.21
N PHE A 92 -16.93 -9.86 2.36
CA PHE A 92 -16.82 -9.16 3.63
C PHE A 92 -17.64 -7.87 3.58
N ARG A 93 -17.91 -7.30 4.76
CA ARG A 93 -18.78 -6.13 4.90
C ARG A 93 -18.09 -4.90 5.46
N ARG A 94 -17.06 -5.11 6.29
CA ARG A 94 -16.32 -4.03 6.94
C ARG A 94 -14.83 -4.22 6.81
N ALA A 95 -14.11 -3.12 6.76
CA ALA A 95 -12.66 -3.09 6.73
C ALA A 95 -12.13 -2.14 7.81
N ILE A 96 -11.07 -2.58 8.48
CA ILE A 96 -10.31 -1.81 9.46
C ILE A 96 -8.88 -1.68 8.94
N LEU A 97 -8.49 -0.47 8.56
CA LEU A 97 -7.17 -0.15 8.01
C LEU A 97 -6.33 0.58 9.06
N LEU A 98 -5.32 -0.10 9.61
CA LEU A 98 -4.43 0.47 10.62
C LEU A 98 -3.11 0.83 9.94
N SER A 99 -2.78 2.11 9.88
CA SER A 99 -1.44 2.57 9.49
C SER A 99 -0.96 2.03 8.13
N GLY A 100 -1.86 1.95 7.14
CA GLY A 100 -1.49 1.47 5.81
C GLY A 100 -2.64 1.55 4.80
N SER A 101 -2.31 1.95 3.58
CA SER A 101 -3.23 1.97 2.46
C SER A 101 -2.55 1.44 1.20
N ALA A 102 -3.34 1.15 0.16
CA ALA A 102 -2.78 0.76 -1.13
C ALA A 102 -1.99 1.93 -1.76
N LEU A 103 -2.28 3.19 -1.37
CA LEU A 103 -1.63 4.40 -1.89
C LEU A 103 -0.28 4.69 -1.21
N SER A 104 0.05 3.96 -0.15
CA SER A 104 1.36 4.08 0.49
C SER A 104 2.47 3.74 -0.50
N SER A 105 3.58 4.49 -0.47
CA SER A 105 4.70 4.33 -1.42
C SER A 105 5.28 2.91 -1.44
N TRP A 106 5.22 2.20 -0.32
CA TRP A 106 5.74 0.84 -0.14
C TRP A 106 4.72 -0.26 -0.44
N ALA A 107 3.45 0.08 -0.73
CA ALA A 107 2.37 -0.89 -0.88
C ALA A 107 2.29 -1.53 -2.27
N LEU A 108 2.67 -0.80 -3.32
CA LEU A 108 2.70 -1.29 -4.70
C LEU A 108 4.15 -1.37 -5.19
N VAL A 109 4.52 -2.47 -5.84
CA VAL A 109 5.83 -2.63 -6.48
C VAL A 109 5.77 -2.09 -7.92
N GLU A 110 6.60 -1.09 -8.22
CA GLU A 110 6.64 -0.44 -9.54
C GLU A 110 7.32 -1.31 -10.62
N ASP A 111 8.48 -1.88 -10.30
CA ASP A 111 9.27 -2.70 -11.24
C ASP A 111 9.50 -4.12 -10.69
N PRO A 112 8.45 -4.97 -10.67
CA PRO A 112 8.57 -6.31 -10.11
C PRO A 112 9.46 -7.24 -10.95
N VAL A 113 9.60 -6.96 -12.25
CA VAL A 113 10.31 -7.82 -13.20
C VAL A 113 11.82 -7.75 -12.99
N SER A 114 12.36 -6.56 -12.71
CA SER A 114 13.79 -6.44 -12.39
C SER A 114 14.15 -7.23 -11.14
N TYR A 115 13.35 -7.15 -10.07
CA TYR A 115 13.56 -7.94 -8.85
C TYR A 115 13.44 -9.45 -9.09
N ALA A 116 12.48 -9.88 -9.93
CA ALA A 116 12.34 -11.28 -10.32
C ALA A 116 13.56 -11.79 -11.09
N LEU A 117 14.09 -10.99 -12.02
CA LEU A 117 15.29 -11.32 -12.80
C LEU A 117 16.55 -11.33 -11.95
N ASP A 118 16.69 -10.38 -11.02
CA ASP A 118 17.85 -10.31 -10.14
C ASP A 118 17.87 -11.49 -9.18
N LEU A 119 16.72 -11.91 -8.66
CA LEU A 119 16.63 -13.16 -7.92
C LEU A 119 17.02 -14.36 -8.78
N ALA A 120 16.49 -14.46 -10.00
CA ALA A 120 16.80 -15.56 -10.91
C ALA A 120 18.30 -15.66 -11.20
N LYS A 121 19.00 -14.53 -11.34
CA LYS A 121 20.47 -14.50 -11.49
C LYS A 121 21.19 -15.06 -10.27
N GLN A 122 20.73 -14.75 -9.06
CA GLN A 122 21.40 -15.19 -7.82
C GLN A 122 21.29 -16.70 -7.59
N VAL A 123 20.21 -17.32 -8.05
CA VAL A 123 19.98 -18.77 -7.92
C VAL A 123 20.36 -19.56 -9.18
N ASN A 124 21.11 -18.94 -10.10
CA ASN A 124 21.52 -19.53 -11.39
C ASN A 124 20.35 -20.00 -12.28
N CYS A 125 19.18 -19.40 -12.15
CA CYS A 125 18.04 -19.57 -13.05
C CYS A 125 18.08 -18.59 -14.24
N THR A 126 19.27 -18.35 -14.80
CA THR A 126 19.44 -17.45 -15.95
C THR A 126 18.99 -18.14 -17.23
N THR A 127 18.05 -17.52 -17.95
CA THR A 127 17.65 -17.94 -19.29
C THR A 127 18.35 -17.07 -20.33
N ASP A 128 18.92 -17.67 -21.38
CA ASP A 128 19.54 -16.98 -22.53
C ASP A 128 18.53 -16.22 -23.43
N GLY A 129 17.30 -15.99 -22.94
CA GLY A 129 16.16 -15.50 -23.72
C GLY A 129 15.69 -14.13 -23.26
N THR A 130 15.93 -13.15 -24.11
CA THR A 130 15.32 -11.81 -24.15
C THR A 130 13.82 -11.81 -23.80
N GLY A 131 13.48 -11.27 -22.63
CA GLY A 131 12.34 -10.36 -22.37
C GLY A 131 10.89 -10.75 -22.70
N ASN A 132 10.62 -11.87 -23.37
CA ASN A 132 9.30 -12.13 -23.95
C ASN A 132 8.52 -13.29 -23.32
N ASN A 133 9.20 -14.26 -22.69
CA ASN A 133 8.55 -15.41 -22.05
C ASN A 133 9.08 -15.63 -20.63
N PRO A 134 8.30 -15.31 -19.58
CA PRO A 134 8.71 -15.49 -18.19
C PRO A 134 8.57 -16.92 -17.64
N GLU A 135 7.98 -17.83 -18.43
CA GLU A 135 7.73 -19.23 -18.04
C GLU A 135 8.97 -20.02 -17.62
N PRO A 136 10.05 -20.10 -18.42
CA PRO A 136 11.22 -20.91 -18.06
C PRO A 136 11.92 -20.42 -16.78
N ILE A 137 11.88 -19.11 -16.51
CA ILE A 137 12.42 -18.52 -15.28
C ILE A 137 11.59 -18.99 -14.09
N VAL A 138 10.25 -18.87 -14.18
CA VAL A 138 9.35 -19.27 -13.10
C VAL A 138 9.42 -20.78 -12.84
N ASP A 139 9.54 -21.60 -13.87
CA ASP A 139 9.66 -23.05 -13.72
C ASP A 139 10.99 -23.45 -13.07
N CYS A 140 12.10 -22.81 -13.44
CA CYS A 140 13.37 -23.00 -12.74
C CYS A 140 13.27 -22.63 -11.26
N LEU A 141 12.68 -21.47 -10.95
CA LEU A 141 12.53 -20.98 -9.57
C LEU A 141 11.66 -21.90 -8.69
N ARG A 142 10.75 -22.69 -9.28
CA ARG A 142 9.93 -23.67 -8.54
C ARG A 142 10.73 -24.89 -8.08
N GLU A 143 11.78 -25.26 -8.80
CA GLU A 143 12.64 -26.40 -8.46
C GLU A 143 13.73 -26.03 -7.44
N VAL A 144 13.96 -24.74 -7.21
CA VAL A 144 14.97 -24.26 -6.26
C VAL A 144 14.47 -24.46 -4.82
N PRO A 145 15.30 -25.01 -3.90
CA PRO A 145 14.93 -25.15 -2.50
C PRO A 145 14.69 -23.80 -1.83
N LEU A 146 13.69 -23.74 -0.95
CA LEU A 146 13.26 -22.51 -0.27
C LEU A 146 14.40 -21.82 0.48
N ASP A 147 15.30 -22.56 1.12
CA ASP A 147 16.43 -22.00 1.87
C ASP A 147 17.37 -21.19 0.96
N LEU A 148 17.58 -21.65 -0.28
CA LEU A 148 18.40 -20.94 -1.25
C LEU A 148 17.71 -19.65 -1.71
N LEU A 149 16.41 -19.71 -1.99
CA LEU A 149 15.60 -18.54 -2.34
C LEU A 149 15.58 -17.50 -1.23
N MET A 150 15.48 -17.93 0.03
CA MET A 150 15.50 -17.05 1.20
C MET A 150 16.88 -16.45 1.46
N SER A 151 17.96 -17.15 1.08
CA SER A 151 19.33 -16.66 1.20
C SER A 151 19.75 -15.67 0.09
N ALA A 152 18.96 -15.59 -0.98
CA ALA A 152 19.24 -14.69 -2.09
C ALA A 152 19.10 -13.21 -1.64
N GLY A 153 20.22 -12.51 -1.60
CA GLY A 153 20.31 -11.09 -1.24
C GLY A 153 19.83 -10.16 -2.35
N VAL A 154 18.54 -10.11 -2.62
CA VAL A 154 17.97 -9.10 -3.53
C VAL A 154 18.10 -7.72 -2.88
N ALA A 155 18.61 -6.74 -3.64
CA ALA A 155 18.79 -5.40 -3.14
C ALA A 155 17.43 -4.74 -2.88
N LEU A 156 17.10 -4.54 -1.60
CA LEU A 156 15.84 -3.93 -1.19
C LEU A 156 15.93 -2.40 -1.35
N PRO A 157 15.01 -1.78 -2.11
CA PRO A 157 14.95 -0.33 -2.19
C PRO A 157 14.62 0.25 -0.81
N THR A 158 15.35 1.30 -0.40
CA THR A 158 15.07 1.96 0.89
C THR A 158 13.71 2.66 0.81
N TYR A 159 12.83 2.44 1.79
CA TYR A 159 11.46 3.01 1.87
C TYR A 159 10.41 2.43 0.91
N LEU A 160 10.78 1.46 0.07
CA LEU A 160 9.88 0.75 -0.82
C LEU A 160 9.95 -0.76 -0.55
N SER A 161 9.07 -1.51 -1.21
CA SER A 161 9.05 -2.98 -1.15
C SER A 161 9.59 -3.55 -2.46
N ALA A 162 10.50 -4.52 -2.40
CA ALA A 162 10.93 -5.29 -3.59
C ALA A 162 9.88 -6.34 -3.98
N PHE A 163 9.17 -6.89 -2.99
CA PHE A 163 8.15 -7.91 -3.15
C PHE A 163 6.88 -7.49 -2.44
N GLY A 164 5.78 -7.48 -3.18
CA GLY A 164 4.48 -7.00 -2.72
C GLY A 164 3.48 -6.97 -3.87
N PRO A 165 2.26 -6.46 -3.62
CA PRO A 165 1.27 -6.26 -4.65
C PRO A 165 1.85 -5.54 -5.87
N SER A 166 1.58 -6.06 -7.06
CA SER A 166 2.03 -5.47 -8.33
C SER A 166 0.90 -5.47 -9.35
N VAL A 167 1.00 -4.62 -10.37
CA VAL A 167 -0.01 -4.56 -11.44
C VAL A 167 0.09 -5.83 -12.29
N ASP A 168 -0.94 -6.67 -12.23
CA ASP A 168 -0.98 -7.96 -12.93
C ASP A 168 -2.07 -8.02 -14.03
N GLY A 169 -2.97 -7.02 -14.05
CA GLY A 169 -4.10 -6.93 -14.97
C GLY A 169 -5.31 -7.80 -14.58
N VAL A 170 -5.18 -8.60 -13.52
CA VAL A 170 -6.21 -9.53 -13.02
C VAL A 170 -6.73 -9.06 -11.67
N VAL A 171 -5.90 -9.14 -10.63
CA VAL A 171 -6.23 -8.73 -9.26
C VAL A 171 -6.06 -7.23 -9.08
N VAL A 172 -4.96 -6.67 -9.63
CA VAL A 172 -4.65 -5.24 -9.59
C VAL A 172 -4.54 -4.74 -11.03
N LYS A 173 -5.45 -3.86 -11.42
CA LYS A 173 -5.49 -3.28 -12.77
C LYS A 173 -4.55 -2.07 -12.90
N SER A 174 -4.09 -1.82 -14.11
CA SER A 174 -3.13 -0.76 -14.47
C SER A 174 -3.65 0.66 -14.29
N ASN A 175 -4.97 0.86 -14.26
CA ASN A 175 -5.59 2.17 -14.05
C ASN A 175 -5.54 2.64 -12.58
N TYR A 176 -4.91 1.88 -11.69
CA TYR A 176 -4.79 2.14 -10.27
C TYR A 176 -4.34 3.58 -9.92
N GLN A 177 -3.46 4.19 -10.73
CA GLN A 177 -3.00 5.57 -10.52
C GLN A 177 -3.85 6.65 -11.22
N GLU A 178 -4.45 6.35 -12.38
CA GLU A 178 -5.33 7.29 -13.11
C GLU A 178 -6.61 7.57 -12.30
N ASP A 179 -7.08 6.54 -11.61
CA ASP A 179 -8.17 6.54 -10.66
C ASP A 179 -7.90 7.46 -9.44
N VAL A 180 -6.64 7.61 -9.04
CA VAL A 180 -6.20 8.43 -7.90
C VAL A 180 -5.95 9.88 -8.34
N ILE A 181 -5.31 10.08 -9.50
CA ILE A 181 -4.98 11.41 -10.04
C ILE A 181 -6.23 12.19 -10.47
N THR A 182 -7.24 11.51 -11.00
CA THR A 182 -8.50 12.18 -11.39
C THR A 182 -9.25 12.76 -10.18
N ASN A 183 -9.03 12.20 -8.98
CA ASN A 183 -9.61 12.69 -7.72
C ASN A 183 -8.69 13.66 -6.95
N LEU A 184 -7.43 13.84 -7.37
CA LEU A 184 -6.46 14.75 -6.74
C LEU A 184 -6.64 16.22 -7.15
N LEU A 185 -7.33 16.51 -8.26
CA LEU A 185 -7.47 17.88 -8.80
C LEU A 185 -8.90 18.21 -9.28
N PRO A 186 -9.91 18.32 -8.40
CA PRO A 186 -11.23 18.81 -8.79
C PRO A 186 -11.26 20.33 -9.04
N GLU A 187 -10.26 21.10 -8.58
CA GLU A 187 -10.30 22.59 -8.60
C GLU A 187 -9.62 23.26 -9.81
N PHE A 188 -9.06 22.51 -10.76
CA PHE A 188 -8.37 23.08 -11.92
C PHE A 188 -9.24 23.22 -13.18
N ASP A 189 -10.56 23.34 -13.03
CA ASP A 189 -11.55 23.38 -14.13
C ASP A 189 -11.68 24.78 -14.80
N GLY A 190 -10.71 25.68 -14.59
CA GLY A 190 -10.81 27.09 -14.97
C GLY A 190 -10.06 27.55 -16.23
N TYR A 191 -9.18 26.73 -16.83
CA TYR A 191 -8.37 27.17 -17.97
C TYR A 191 -8.42 26.16 -19.13
N SER A 192 -9.56 26.15 -19.82
CA SER A 192 -9.65 25.68 -21.19
C SER A 192 -8.80 26.57 -22.10
N GLY A 193 -7.58 26.14 -22.39
CA GLY A 193 -6.81 26.67 -23.52
C GLY A 193 -5.34 26.89 -23.23
N SER A 194 -4.57 25.81 -23.07
CA SER A 194 -3.18 25.71 -23.54
C SER A 194 -2.65 24.32 -23.24
N SER A 195 -2.32 23.59 -24.30
CA SER A 195 -1.66 22.29 -24.26
C SER A 195 -0.29 22.40 -23.60
N VAL A 196 -0.22 22.18 -22.28
CA VAL A 196 1.02 21.80 -21.60
C VAL A 196 1.13 20.30 -21.73
N ALA A 197 1.97 19.86 -22.68
CA ALA A 197 2.29 18.47 -22.90
C ALA A 197 3.14 17.93 -21.73
N PHE A 198 2.48 17.55 -20.64
CA PHE A 198 2.98 16.45 -19.82
C PHE A 198 2.95 15.20 -20.71
N GLY A 199 4.04 14.43 -20.74
CA GLY A 199 4.18 13.20 -21.54
C GLY A 199 3.27 12.05 -21.08
N ALA A 200 2.01 12.34 -20.80
CA ALA A 200 0.96 11.37 -20.57
C ALA A 200 0.56 10.75 -21.91
N ARG A 201 0.73 9.44 -22.02
CA ARG A 201 0.19 8.66 -23.13
C ARG A 201 -1.32 8.87 -23.16
N LYS A 202 -1.85 9.21 -24.35
CA LYS A 202 -3.28 9.43 -24.69
C LYS A 202 -4.28 9.00 -23.60
N PHE A 203 -4.78 9.98 -22.86
CA PHE A 203 -5.95 9.89 -22.00
C PHE A 203 -7.18 9.49 -22.83
N GLN A 204 -7.58 8.23 -22.73
CA GLN A 204 -8.90 7.79 -23.13
C GLN A 204 -9.76 7.79 -21.87
N LYS A 205 -10.68 8.74 -21.81
CA LYS A 205 -11.65 8.95 -20.72
C LYS A 205 -12.31 7.61 -20.35
N PHE A 206 -11.92 7.02 -19.22
CA PHE A 206 -12.62 5.91 -18.60
C PHE A 206 -13.21 6.41 -17.29
N GLU A 207 -14.53 6.36 -17.21
CA GLU A 207 -15.27 6.63 -15.99
C GLU A 207 -14.86 5.58 -14.97
N PHE A 208 -14.21 6.01 -13.89
CA PHE A 208 -14.34 5.35 -12.60
C PHE A 208 -15.84 5.10 -12.42
N GLY A 209 -16.24 3.87 -12.09
CA GLY A 209 -17.59 3.67 -11.58
C GLY A 209 -17.75 4.59 -10.38
N SER A 210 -18.42 5.72 -10.60
CA SER A 210 -18.71 6.79 -9.65
C SER A 210 -18.89 6.24 -8.23
N GLY A 211 -17.98 6.61 -7.32
CA GLY A 211 -18.20 6.62 -5.87
C GLY A 211 -19.00 5.45 -5.27
N ILE A 212 -18.57 4.20 -5.44
CA ILE A 212 -19.21 3.08 -4.73
C ILE A 212 -18.24 2.43 -3.75
N ASN A 213 -17.93 3.12 -2.65
CA ASN A 213 -17.49 2.39 -1.46
C ASN A 213 -18.67 1.52 -1.00
N LYS A 214 -18.48 0.19 -1.06
CA LYS A 214 -19.48 -0.82 -0.67
C LYS A 214 -19.33 -1.27 0.79
N TYR A 215 -18.26 -0.86 1.47
CA TYR A 215 -17.86 -1.39 2.76
C TYR A 215 -17.93 -0.31 3.85
N ASP A 216 -18.25 -0.71 5.09
CA ASP A 216 -18.04 0.18 6.23
C ASP A 216 -16.53 0.23 6.53
N LEU A 217 -15.98 1.43 6.68
CA LEU A 217 -14.54 1.65 6.84
C LEU A 217 -14.24 2.24 8.22
N LEU A 218 -13.27 1.65 8.92
CA LEU A 218 -12.58 2.28 10.04
C LEU A 218 -11.12 2.38 9.65
N PHE A 219 -10.54 3.57 9.71
CA PHE A 219 -9.13 3.76 9.41
C PHE A 219 -8.50 4.68 10.43
N GLY A 220 -7.20 4.51 10.65
CA GLY A 220 -6.50 5.39 11.56
C GLY A 220 -5.00 5.24 11.54
N VAL A 221 -4.38 6.23 12.17
CA VAL A 221 -2.94 6.46 12.17
C VAL A 221 -2.43 6.62 13.59
N VAL A 222 -1.14 6.40 13.77
CA VAL A 222 -0.37 6.66 14.98
C VAL A 222 0.47 7.92 14.75
N THR A 223 0.82 8.63 15.82
CA THR A 223 1.58 9.90 15.75
C THR A 223 3.02 9.76 15.26
N SER A 224 3.62 8.56 15.29
CA SER A 224 5.01 8.33 14.86
C SER A 224 5.18 6.98 14.16
N GLU A 225 4.64 6.89 12.95
CA GLU A 225 4.62 5.65 12.14
C GLU A 225 6.00 5.22 11.66
N ALA A 226 6.88 6.16 11.28
CA ALA A 226 8.18 5.83 10.69
C ALA A 226 9.28 5.54 11.73
N LEU A 227 8.99 5.68 13.03
CA LEU A 227 9.99 5.59 14.10
C LEU A 227 10.66 4.22 14.20
N TRP A 228 9.91 3.13 13.97
CA TRP A 228 10.43 1.75 14.01
C TRP A 228 11.49 1.46 12.93
N ARG A 229 11.65 2.33 11.92
CA ARG A 229 12.60 2.13 10.83
C ARG A 229 14.05 2.43 11.22
N PHE A 230 14.23 3.23 12.28
CA PHE A 230 15.52 3.71 12.73
C PHE A 230 16.08 2.86 13.87
N SER A 231 17.41 2.81 13.99
CA SER A 231 18.04 2.04 15.06
C SER A 231 17.87 2.75 16.40
N SER A 232 17.94 2.00 17.50
CA SER A 232 17.83 2.56 18.86
C SER A 232 18.86 3.66 19.14
N ASN A 233 20.08 3.52 18.59
CA ASN A 233 21.12 4.54 18.71
C ASN A 233 20.72 5.85 18.02
N ASP A 234 20.08 5.76 16.87
CA ASP A 234 19.66 6.92 16.09
C ASP A 234 18.49 7.64 16.74
N ILE A 235 17.61 6.86 17.36
CA ILE A 235 16.51 7.39 18.16
C ILE A 235 17.10 8.13 19.37
N GLN A 236 18.02 7.52 20.13
CA GLN A 236 18.57 8.14 21.34
C GLN A 236 19.45 9.36 21.06
N ALA A 237 20.33 9.29 20.06
CA ALA A 237 21.26 10.38 19.72
C ALA A 237 20.60 11.53 18.95
N GLY A 238 19.50 11.26 18.25
CA GLY A 238 18.87 12.20 17.34
C GLY A 238 19.56 12.28 15.97
N PHE A 239 19.11 13.21 15.13
CA PHE A 239 19.63 13.41 13.78
C PHE A 239 20.33 14.76 13.66
N GLU A 240 21.55 14.74 13.13
CA GLU A 240 22.19 15.94 12.62
C GLU A 240 21.59 16.36 11.28
N GLY A 241 21.77 17.63 10.89
CA GLY A 241 21.20 18.17 9.65
C GLY A 241 21.61 17.40 8.40
N GLU A 242 22.89 17.02 8.28
CA GLU A 242 23.38 16.21 7.15
C GLU A 242 22.71 14.83 7.08
N ARG A 243 22.52 14.22 8.24
CA ARG A 243 21.87 12.91 8.35
C ARG A 243 20.41 12.98 7.93
N ARG A 244 19.65 13.98 8.42
CA ARG A 244 18.28 14.24 7.99
C ARG A 244 18.22 14.40 6.47
N ASP A 245 19.08 15.24 5.91
CA ASP A 245 19.06 15.55 4.48
C ASP A 245 19.33 14.29 3.65
N LYS A 246 20.25 13.43 4.08
CA LYS A 246 20.51 12.14 3.43
C LYS A 246 19.29 11.22 3.47
N ILE A 247 18.61 11.14 4.62
CA ILE A 247 17.39 10.35 4.81
C ILE A 247 16.30 10.81 3.85
N LEU A 248 15.98 12.11 3.86
CA LEU A 248 14.92 12.70 3.04
C LEU A 248 15.25 12.65 1.55
N ARG A 249 16.50 12.92 1.14
CA ARG A 249 16.91 12.78 -0.27
C ARG A 249 16.77 11.35 -0.76
N THR A 250 17.12 10.36 0.08
CA THR A 250 16.99 8.95 -0.28
C THR A 250 15.52 8.58 -0.47
N TYR A 251 14.63 9.07 0.42
CA TYR A 251 13.19 8.88 0.26
C TYR A 251 12.68 9.51 -1.03
N VAL A 252 12.97 10.79 -1.27
CA VAL A 252 12.48 11.52 -2.45
C VAL A 252 12.95 10.88 -3.76
N ARG A 253 14.22 10.47 -3.83
CA ARG A 253 14.78 9.81 -5.02
C ARG A 253 14.09 8.48 -5.35
N ASN A 254 13.65 7.76 -4.32
CA ASN A 254 13.02 6.45 -4.52
C ASN A 254 11.51 6.58 -4.74
N ALA A 255 10.85 7.54 -4.10
CA ALA A 255 9.40 7.71 -4.16
C ALA A 255 8.91 8.57 -5.35
N TYR A 256 9.75 9.44 -5.91
CA TYR A 256 9.38 10.35 -6.99
C TYR A 256 10.36 10.25 -8.17
N SER A 257 9.87 10.53 -9.39
CA SER A 257 10.69 10.52 -10.61
C SER A 257 11.05 11.92 -11.13
N TYR A 258 10.30 12.95 -10.74
CA TYR A 258 10.43 14.32 -11.26
C TYR A 258 10.53 15.35 -10.12
N HIS A 259 11.13 16.52 -10.41
CA HIS A 259 11.25 17.65 -9.47
C HIS A 259 11.86 17.30 -8.11
N LEU A 260 12.83 16.38 -8.10
CA LEU A 260 13.40 15.84 -6.86
C LEU A 260 14.01 16.92 -5.96
N SER A 261 14.64 17.94 -6.54
CA SER A 261 15.22 19.06 -5.80
C SER A 261 14.15 19.90 -5.11
N GLU A 262 13.11 20.27 -5.86
CA GLU A 262 12.04 21.15 -5.43
C GLU A 262 11.21 20.47 -4.34
N ILE A 263 10.85 19.19 -4.54
CA ILE A 263 10.15 18.37 -3.54
C ILE A 263 10.97 18.29 -2.26
N PHE A 264 12.27 18.01 -2.36
CA PHE A 264 13.15 17.95 -1.20
C PHE A 264 13.18 19.27 -0.42
N PHE A 265 13.35 20.41 -1.10
CA PHE A 265 13.39 21.70 -0.42
C PHE A 265 12.06 22.08 0.21
N THR A 266 10.93 21.74 -0.43
CA THR A 266 9.59 21.95 0.15
C THR A 266 9.40 21.14 1.43
N ILE A 267 9.79 19.85 1.43
CA ILE A 267 9.70 19.00 2.63
C ILE A 267 10.56 19.58 3.76
N VAL A 268 11.79 19.97 3.46
CA VAL A 268 12.68 20.56 4.48
C VAL A 268 12.09 21.85 5.01
N ASN A 269 11.49 22.69 4.16
CA ASN A 269 10.88 23.94 4.58
C ASN A 269 9.67 23.73 5.51
N GLU A 270 8.80 22.78 5.17
CA GLU A 270 7.57 22.49 5.92
C GLU A 270 7.85 21.87 7.29
N TYR A 271 8.78 20.91 7.35
CA TYR A 271 9.11 20.19 8.59
C TYR A 271 10.28 20.82 9.37
N THR A 272 10.70 22.04 9.03
CA THR A 272 11.66 22.77 9.87
C THR A 272 10.91 23.69 10.82
N ASP A 273 11.11 23.52 12.12
CA ASP A 273 10.61 24.44 13.14
C ASP A 273 11.42 25.75 13.10
N TRP A 274 10.87 26.76 12.44
CA TRP A 274 11.48 28.08 12.29
C TRP A 274 11.37 28.95 13.56
N GLU A 275 10.57 28.55 14.55
CA GLU A 275 10.45 29.29 15.82
C GLU A 275 11.69 29.10 16.71
N ARG A 276 12.41 27.99 16.52
CA ARG A 276 13.62 27.66 17.29
C ARG A 276 14.89 27.99 16.50
N THR A 277 15.74 28.82 17.08
CA THR A 277 17.02 29.21 16.46
C THR A 277 18.10 28.12 16.55
N VAL A 278 18.01 27.22 17.52
CA VAL A 278 18.96 26.11 17.72
C VAL A 278 18.29 24.79 17.36
N LEU A 279 18.80 24.14 16.31
CA LEU A 279 18.35 22.83 15.87
C LEU A 279 18.97 21.75 16.77
N HIS A 280 18.24 21.35 17.82
CA HIS A 280 18.64 20.22 18.65
C HIS A 280 18.47 18.90 17.86
N PRO A 281 19.42 17.95 17.93
CA PRO A 281 19.33 16.69 17.16
C PRO A 281 18.04 15.89 17.37
N ILE A 282 17.47 15.94 18.58
CA ILE A 282 16.18 15.30 18.90
C ILE A 282 15.02 15.97 18.15
N ASN A 283 14.96 17.31 18.10
CA ASN A 283 13.90 18.01 17.37
C ASN A 283 14.01 17.74 15.87
N THR A 284 15.24 17.75 15.34
CA THR A 284 15.51 17.40 13.94
C THR A 284 15.09 15.96 13.64
N ARG A 285 15.35 15.03 14.57
CA ARG A 285 14.87 13.64 14.47
C ARG A 285 13.36 13.59 14.39
N ASP A 286 12.66 14.22 15.32
CA ASP A 286 11.19 14.16 15.40
C ASP A 286 10.53 14.77 14.18
N ALA A 287 11.03 15.92 13.71
CA ALA A 287 10.62 16.53 12.45
C ALA A 287 10.83 15.60 11.24
N THR A 288 11.97 14.93 11.17
CA THR A 288 12.27 13.99 10.07
C THR A 288 11.36 12.78 10.10
N ILE A 289 11.08 12.26 11.30
CA ILE A 289 10.17 11.12 11.49
C ILE A 289 8.74 11.52 11.15
N ALA A 290 8.29 12.71 11.54
CA ALA A 290 6.99 13.25 11.16
C ALA A 290 6.87 13.33 9.63
N ALA A 291 7.86 13.93 8.95
CA ALA A 291 7.89 14.02 7.50
C ALA A 291 7.76 12.66 6.79
N LEU A 292 8.50 11.65 7.26
CA LEU A 292 8.42 10.31 6.70
C LEU A 292 7.11 9.60 7.05
N SER A 293 6.62 9.76 8.28
CA SER A 293 5.36 9.17 8.75
C SER A 293 4.20 9.69 7.92
N ASP A 294 4.18 10.99 7.68
CA ASP A 294 3.16 11.64 6.89
C ASP A 294 3.19 11.20 5.44
N ALA A 295 4.38 11.21 4.83
CA ALA A 295 4.54 10.85 3.43
C ALA A 295 4.24 9.36 3.15
N GLN A 296 4.61 8.45 4.05
CA GLN A 296 4.48 7.00 3.82
C GLN A 296 3.16 6.41 4.31
N TYR A 297 2.56 6.98 5.37
CA TYR A 297 1.41 6.37 6.05
C TYR A 297 0.23 7.33 6.16
N VAL A 298 0.41 8.51 6.76
CA VAL A 298 -0.72 9.38 7.12
C VAL A 298 -1.41 9.95 5.88
N ALA A 299 -0.68 10.65 5.02
CA ALA A 299 -1.26 11.27 3.83
C ALA A 299 -1.89 10.25 2.88
N PRO A 300 -1.23 9.11 2.54
CA PRO A 300 -1.86 8.07 1.72
C PRO A 300 -3.10 7.43 2.33
N LEU A 301 -3.15 7.26 3.66
CA LEU A 301 -4.29 6.65 4.33
C LEU A 301 -5.47 7.62 4.45
N VAL A 302 -5.21 8.88 4.82
CA VAL A 302 -6.24 9.92 4.87
C VAL A 302 -6.84 10.14 3.48
N HIS A 303 -6.01 10.18 2.43
CA HIS A 303 -6.48 10.33 1.06
C HIS A 303 -7.34 9.13 0.61
N THR A 304 -6.94 7.90 0.95
CA THR A 304 -7.77 6.72 0.73
C THR A 304 -9.11 6.84 1.45
N GLY A 305 -9.10 7.28 2.72
CA GLY A 305 -10.29 7.50 3.51
C GLY A 305 -11.25 8.51 2.89
N ASP A 306 -10.71 9.61 2.36
CA ASP A 306 -11.48 10.64 1.65
C ASP A 306 -12.14 10.06 0.39
N MET A 307 -11.37 9.40 -0.49
CA MET A 307 -11.88 8.74 -1.70
C MET A 307 -12.99 7.73 -1.39
N LEU A 308 -12.86 6.96 -0.30
CA LEU A 308 -13.85 5.97 0.11
C LEU A 308 -15.04 6.56 0.89
N SER A 309 -14.96 7.83 1.29
CA SER A 309 -16.04 8.53 2.01
C SER A 309 -16.95 9.36 1.10
N GLN A 310 -16.53 9.64 -0.14
CA GLN A 310 -17.31 10.45 -1.07
C GLN A 310 -18.68 9.80 -1.37
N PRO A 311 -19.79 10.54 -1.18
CA PRO A 311 -21.13 10.01 -1.37
C PRO A 311 -21.43 9.78 -2.86
N LYS A 312 -22.20 8.73 -3.16
CA LYS A 312 -22.79 8.51 -4.48
C LYS A 312 -23.53 9.78 -4.94
N THR A 313 -23.22 10.28 -6.13
CA THR A 313 -24.11 11.20 -6.85
C THR A 313 -25.34 10.42 -7.32
N THR A 314 -26.30 10.17 -6.43
CA THR A 314 -27.54 9.46 -6.76
C THR A 314 -28.46 10.36 -7.57
N THR A 315 -28.82 9.93 -8.77
CA THR A 315 -30.09 10.33 -9.40
C THR A 315 -31.25 9.78 -8.57
N ALA A 316 -32.40 10.46 -8.60
CA ALA A 316 -33.50 10.33 -7.64
C ALA A 316 -34.20 8.95 -7.56
N ASP A 317 -33.80 7.94 -8.35
CA ASP A 317 -34.49 6.64 -8.43
C ASP A 317 -33.97 5.57 -7.43
N ASP A 318 -32.82 5.77 -6.76
CA ASP A 318 -32.21 4.75 -5.87
C ASP A 318 -32.64 4.83 -4.39
N LEU A 319 -33.65 5.64 -4.08
CA LEU A 319 -34.03 6.02 -2.71
C LEU A 319 -34.52 4.88 -1.79
N ASN A 320 -34.77 3.66 -2.30
CA ASN A 320 -35.41 2.59 -1.53
C ASN A 320 -34.54 1.35 -1.22
N LYS A 321 -33.25 1.32 -1.57
CA LYS A 321 -32.39 0.15 -1.26
C LYS A 321 -30.99 0.44 -0.71
N ASP A 322 -30.49 1.67 -0.79
CA ASP A 322 -29.07 1.90 -0.52
C ASP A 322 -28.74 2.28 0.93
N ARG A 323 -28.18 1.31 1.64
CA ARG A 323 -27.53 1.54 2.94
C ARG A 323 -26.31 2.43 2.73
N ARG A 324 -26.32 3.65 3.29
CA ARG A 324 -25.14 4.52 3.34
C ARG A 324 -23.99 3.83 4.08
N THR A 325 -22.85 3.69 3.43
CA THR A 325 -21.60 3.24 4.05
C THR A 325 -21.12 4.29 5.04
N LYS A 326 -20.47 3.84 6.12
CA LYS A 326 -19.93 4.73 7.16
C LYS A 326 -18.43 4.60 7.18
N SER A 327 -17.77 5.75 7.24
CA SER A 327 -16.32 5.86 7.39
C SER A 327 -16.01 6.52 8.73
N PHE A 328 -15.09 5.95 9.50
CA PHE A 328 -14.63 6.46 10.78
C PHE A 328 -13.11 6.63 10.74
N PHE A 329 -12.63 7.78 11.21
CA PHE A 329 -11.20 8.08 11.33
C PHE A 329 -10.81 8.14 12.81
N TYR A 330 -9.67 7.57 13.16
CA TYR A 330 -9.09 7.70 14.49
C TYR A 330 -7.59 8.03 14.42
N VAL A 331 -7.11 8.72 15.45
CA VAL A 331 -5.68 8.97 15.69
C VAL A 331 -5.33 8.35 17.03
N PHE A 332 -4.31 7.51 17.06
CA PHE A 332 -3.82 6.86 18.26
C PHE A 332 -2.55 7.56 18.75
N ASP A 333 -2.66 8.25 19.88
CA ASP A 333 -1.58 9.07 20.47
C ASP A 333 -1.14 8.57 21.86
N TYR A 334 -1.58 7.38 22.26
CA TYR A 334 -1.22 6.86 23.58
C TYR A 334 0.12 6.11 23.53
N GLN A 335 1.12 6.61 24.25
CA GLN A 335 2.39 5.91 24.44
C GLN A 335 2.30 4.93 25.61
N THR A 336 2.66 3.67 25.37
CA THR A 336 2.67 2.63 26.40
C THR A 336 3.82 2.85 27.38
N ARG A 337 3.55 2.61 28.68
CA ARG A 337 4.53 2.79 29.76
C ARG A 337 5.78 1.91 29.59
N ASP A 338 5.56 0.66 29.20
CA ASP A 338 6.62 -0.33 28.95
C ASP A 338 6.93 -0.47 27.45
N GLY A 339 6.74 0.62 26.68
CA GLY A 339 7.05 0.62 25.25
C GLY A 339 8.55 0.73 24.98
N ASP A 340 8.99 0.23 23.83
CA ASP A 340 10.37 0.34 23.35
C ASP A 340 10.80 1.79 23.01
N TYR A 341 9.89 2.76 23.20
CA TYR A 341 10.07 4.14 22.81
C TYR A 341 10.37 5.04 24.02
N PRO A 342 11.41 5.89 23.94
CA PRO A 342 11.74 6.81 25.02
C PRO A 342 10.58 7.79 25.24
N GLN A 343 10.24 8.01 26.51
CA GLN A 343 9.29 9.03 26.96
C GLN A 343 9.94 10.41 27.02
#